data_AF-A0A0D1E0T4-F1
#
_entry.id   AF-A0A0D1E0T4-F1
#
_cell.length_a   1.000
_cell.length_b   1.000
_cell.length_c   1.000
_cell.angle_alpha   90.00
_cell.angle_beta   90.00
_cell.angle_gamma   90.00
#
_symmetry.space_group_name_H-M   'P 1'
#
loop_
_entity.id
_entity.type
_entity.pdbx_description
1 polymer ?
#
loop_
_entity_poly.entity_id
_entity_poly.type
_entity_poly.pdbx_seq_one_letter_code
_entity_poly.pdbx_strand_id
1 'polypeptide(L)'
;MCLDKCRVDRGSTSTSMSTPTPTPTQMPMRMDSAAKLRAGLEYKSAGNAAYVRGETSSALASYHHAVLYLCAPESRRILDVFSANSLPDRAQPVSCDVDQRVDDAQDVASQSQTQLSLVYSNMSACYLKQNKYQRAIQTADKALQCNAHNVKAIFRKANALRLDNQLYSAERFLSESILTLRANNTDAQLLHPLHAELNAVQRAIADKHALASNKWKGFLNKHPSVLHESHSASSM
;
A
#
# COMPACT_ATOMS: atom_id res chain seq x y z
N MET A 1 -20.84 3.38 -62.43
CA MET A 1 -20.44 2.49 -63.55
C MET A 1 -19.00 2.09 -63.24
N CYS A 2 -18.59 0.86 -62.93
CA CYS A 2 -19.03 -0.50 -63.25
C CYS A 2 -18.83 -1.34 -61.96
N LEU A 3 -19.78 -2.13 -61.44
CA LEU A 3 -20.22 -3.45 -61.89
C LEU A 3 -19.10 -4.33 -62.44
N ASP A 4 -18.57 -5.23 -61.61
CA ASP A 4 -18.44 -6.62 -62.06
C ASP A 4 -18.57 -7.65 -60.94
N LYS A 5 -19.29 -8.72 -61.29
CA LYS A 5 -19.76 -9.83 -60.45
C LYS A 5 -18.82 -11.02 -60.62
N CYS A 6 -18.45 -11.67 -59.52
CA CYS A 6 -18.09 -13.10 -59.43
C CYS A 6 -17.99 -13.41 -57.93
N ARG A 7 -18.39 -14.53 -57.35
CA ARG A 7 -19.21 -15.70 -57.69
C ARG A 7 -19.35 -16.39 -56.32
N VAL A 8 -20.56 -16.81 -55.98
CA VAL A 8 -20.91 -17.45 -54.71
C VAL A 8 -20.32 -18.85 -54.68
N ASP A 9 -19.54 -19.18 -53.65
CA ASP A 9 -19.27 -20.56 -53.25
C ASP A 9 -19.73 -20.77 -51.80
N ARG A 10 -20.61 -21.75 -51.63
CA ARG A 10 -21.18 -22.17 -50.36
C ARG A 10 -20.25 -23.20 -49.73
N GLY A 11 -19.50 -22.78 -48.70
CA GLY A 11 -18.81 -23.67 -47.77
C GLY A 11 -19.46 -23.58 -46.41
N SER A 12 -20.41 -24.47 -46.13
CA SER A 12 -21.02 -24.66 -44.81
C SER A 12 -20.10 -25.47 -43.90
N THR A 13 -19.43 -24.82 -42.97
CA THR A 13 -18.85 -25.49 -41.78
C THR A 13 -19.27 -24.71 -40.55
N SER A 14 -20.29 -25.23 -39.87
CA SER A 14 -20.74 -24.78 -38.56
C SER A 14 -19.72 -25.20 -37.50
N THR A 15 -18.75 -24.35 -37.21
CA THR A 15 -17.91 -24.51 -36.02
C THR A 15 -18.58 -23.78 -34.87
N SER A 16 -19.30 -24.54 -34.05
CA SER A 16 -19.89 -24.05 -32.81
C SER A 16 -18.79 -23.53 -31.89
N MET A 17 -18.92 -22.25 -31.53
CA MET A 17 -18.16 -21.59 -30.48
C MET A 17 -18.45 -22.25 -29.13
N SER A 18 -17.52 -23.06 -28.64
CA SER A 18 -17.52 -23.55 -27.27
C SER A 18 -16.67 -22.59 -26.42
N THR A 19 -17.32 -21.66 -25.73
CA THR A 19 -16.69 -20.88 -24.66
C THR A 19 -16.24 -21.84 -23.55
N PRO A 20 -14.98 -21.80 -23.07
CA PRO A 20 -14.62 -22.56 -21.89
C PRO A 20 -15.30 -21.93 -20.67
N THR A 21 -16.26 -22.65 -20.12
CA THR A 21 -16.85 -22.43 -18.80
C THR A 21 -15.74 -22.40 -17.75
N PRO A 22 -15.74 -21.48 -16.77
CA PRO A 22 -14.77 -21.52 -15.69
C PRO A 22 -15.08 -22.73 -14.79
N THR A 23 -14.30 -23.79 -14.95
CA THR A 23 -14.30 -24.94 -14.05
C THR A 23 -13.97 -24.43 -12.63
N PRO A 24 -14.74 -24.80 -11.59
CA PRO A 24 -14.37 -24.49 -10.21
C PRO A 24 -13.16 -25.34 -9.86
N THR A 25 -11.96 -24.81 -10.14
CA THR A 25 -10.72 -25.52 -9.92
C THR A 25 -10.42 -25.49 -8.43
N GLN A 26 -10.46 -26.68 -7.85
CA GLN A 26 -10.00 -27.07 -6.53
C GLN A 26 -8.85 -26.19 -6.01
N MET A 27 -8.99 -25.70 -4.77
CA MET A 27 -7.86 -25.19 -4.00
C MET A 27 -6.78 -26.28 -3.95
N PRO A 28 -5.58 -26.07 -4.53
CA PRO A 28 -4.57 -27.11 -4.50
C PRO A 28 -3.95 -27.17 -3.10
N MET A 29 -3.86 -28.41 -2.61
CA MET A 29 -2.76 -29.03 -1.88
C MET A 29 -1.59 -28.08 -1.51
N ARG A 30 -1.13 -28.17 -0.24
CA ARG A 30 0.04 -27.47 0.35
C ARG A 30 1.03 -26.94 -0.70
N MET A 31 0.90 -25.68 -1.08
CA MET A 31 1.87 -25.01 -1.96
C MET A 31 3.20 -24.79 -1.20
N ASP A 32 4.31 -25.04 -1.89
CA ASP A 32 5.64 -24.67 -1.41
C ASP A 32 5.80 -23.13 -1.36
N SER A 33 6.79 -22.65 -0.60
CA SER A 33 7.01 -21.21 -0.39
C SER A 33 7.35 -20.46 -1.69
N ALA A 34 8.08 -21.09 -2.61
CA ALA A 34 8.46 -20.48 -3.88
C ALA A 34 7.26 -20.36 -4.85
N ALA A 35 6.36 -21.34 -4.85
CA ALA A 35 5.14 -21.35 -5.63
C ALA A 35 4.14 -20.31 -5.14
N LYS A 36 4.06 -20.09 -3.82
CA LYS A 36 3.31 -18.98 -3.24
C LYS A 36 3.88 -17.63 -3.66
N LEU A 37 5.20 -17.46 -3.60
CA LEU A 37 5.86 -16.23 -4.05
C LEU A 37 5.55 -15.96 -5.53
N ARG A 38 5.68 -16.98 -6.39
CA ARG A 38 5.34 -16.87 -7.83
C ARG A 38 3.90 -16.45 -8.06
N ALA A 39 2.94 -17.14 -7.43
CA ALA A 39 1.53 -16.80 -7.53
C ALA A 39 1.26 -15.36 -7.03
N GLY A 40 1.86 -14.96 -5.91
CA GLY A 40 1.75 -13.59 -5.38
C GLY A 40 2.28 -12.54 -6.36
N LEU A 41 3.39 -12.83 -7.06
CA LEU A 41 3.96 -11.95 -8.08
C LEU A 41 3.08 -11.85 -9.34
N GLU A 42 2.45 -12.94 -9.75
CA GLU A 42 1.48 -12.95 -10.86
C GLU A 42 0.25 -12.09 -10.55
N TYR A 43 -0.32 -12.23 -9.35
CA TYR A 43 -1.42 -11.37 -8.93
C TYR A 43 -1.00 -9.90 -8.80
N LYS A 44 0.24 -9.63 -8.36
CA LYS A 44 0.80 -8.27 -8.35
C LYS A 44 0.89 -7.69 -9.76
N SER A 45 1.40 -8.45 -10.73
CA SER A 45 1.54 -7.97 -12.11
C SER A 45 0.18 -7.76 -12.77
N ALA A 46 -0.79 -8.65 -12.54
CA ALA A 46 -2.18 -8.49 -12.97
C ALA A 46 -2.82 -7.22 -12.38
N GLY A 47 -2.61 -6.96 -11.09
CA GLY A 47 -3.07 -5.73 -10.43
C GLY A 47 -2.43 -4.47 -11.01
N ASN A 48 -1.12 -4.50 -11.30
CA ASN A 48 -0.42 -3.39 -11.95
C ASN A 48 -0.99 -3.12 -13.35
N ALA A 49 -1.27 -4.17 -14.13
CA ALA A 49 -1.87 -4.03 -15.45
C ALA A 49 -3.28 -3.40 -15.37
N ALA A 50 -4.12 -3.85 -14.43
CA ALA A 50 -5.42 -3.24 -14.19
C ALA A 50 -5.32 -1.77 -13.73
N TYR A 51 -4.33 -1.44 -12.91
CA TYR A 51 -4.10 -0.07 -12.46
C TYR A 51 -3.72 0.87 -13.61
N VAL A 52 -2.90 0.41 -14.56
CA VAL A 52 -2.53 1.16 -15.77
C VAL A 52 -3.75 1.40 -16.65
N ARG A 53 -4.67 0.43 -16.76
CA ARG A 53 -5.97 0.60 -17.44
C ARG A 53 -6.94 1.53 -16.72
N GLY A 54 -6.64 1.97 -15.50
CA GLY A 54 -7.53 2.81 -14.69
C GLY A 54 -8.56 2.04 -13.88
N GLU A 55 -8.58 0.71 -13.96
CA GLU A 55 -9.51 -0.17 -13.26
C GLU A 55 -9.09 -0.38 -11.80
N THR A 56 -9.22 0.66 -10.97
CA THR A 56 -8.69 0.63 -9.58
C THR A 56 -9.31 -0.45 -8.69
N SER A 57 -10.59 -0.78 -8.89
CA SER A 57 -11.28 -1.83 -8.11
C SER A 57 -10.78 -3.23 -8.46
N SER A 58 -10.61 -3.52 -9.76
CA SER A 58 -10.03 -4.79 -10.23
C SER A 58 -8.58 -4.92 -9.75
N ALA A 59 -7.79 -3.84 -9.85
CA ALA A 59 -6.42 -3.80 -9.34
C ALA A 59 -6.36 -4.13 -7.84
N LEU A 60 -7.24 -3.55 -7.02
CA LEU A 60 -7.33 -3.87 -5.59
C LEU A 60 -7.65 -5.35 -5.35
N ALA A 61 -8.58 -5.94 -6.09
CA ALA A 61 -8.91 -7.36 -5.96
C ALA A 61 -7.68 -8.24 -6.24
N SER A 62 -6.95 -7.97 -7.33
CA SER A 62 -5.70 -8.68 -7.65
C SER A 62 -4.64 -8.47 -6.56
N TYR A 63 -4.48 -7.25 -6.03
CA TYR A 63 -3.54 -7.00 -4.93
C TYR A 63 -3.93 -7.73 -3.64
N HIS A 64 -5.22 -7.85 -3.33
CA HIS A 64 -5.68 -8.65 -2.19
C HIS A 64 -5.31 -10.12 -2.36
N HIS A 65 -5.48 -10.69 -3.55
CA HIS A 65 -4.97 -12.03 -3.83
C HIS A 65 -3.46 -12.11 -3.67
N ALA A 66 -2.69 -11.14 -4.19
CA ALA A 66 -1.24 -11.11 -4.01
C ALA A 66 -0.84 -11.12 -2.52
N VAL A 67 -1.51 -10.33 -1.68
CA VAL A 67 -1.28 -10.30 -0.23
C VAL A 67 -1.54 -11.67 0.41
N LEU A 68 -2.61 -12.38 0.02
CA LEU A 68 -2.92 -13.70 0.57
C LEU A 68 -1.79 -14.71 0.34
N TYR A 69 -1.20 -14.72 -0.86
CA TYR A 69 -0.09 -15.63 -1.18
C TYR A 69 1.23 -15.20 -0.54
N LEU A 70 1.51 -13.89 -0.48
CA LEU A 70 2.76 -13.34 0.07
C LEU A 70 2.81 -13.31 1.60
N CYS A 71 1.67 -13.20 2.29
CA CYS A 71 1.59 -13.16 3.76
C CYS A 71 1.62 -14.55 4.42
N ALA A 72 1.43 -15.61 3.62
CA ALA A 72 1.30 -16.99 4.08
C ALA A 72 2.51 -17.62 4.83
N PRO A 73 3.75 -17.07 4.85
CA PRO A 73 4.81 -17.62 5.71
C PRO A 73 4.62 -17.28 7.20
N GLU A 74 3.98 -16.17 7.55
CA GLU A 74 4.01 -15.61 8.91
C GLU A 74 3.04 -16.32 9.89
N SER A 75 1.94 -16.87 9.36
CA SER A 75 0.90 -17.53 10.17
C SER A 75 1.35 -18.83 10.84
N ARG A 76 2.51 -19.37 10.45
CA ARG A 76 3.08 -20.60 11.04
C ARG A 76 3.94 -20.37 12.27
N ARG A 77 4.44 -19.15 12.52
CA ARG A 77 5.26 -18.88 13.71
C ARG A 77 4.47 -18.97 15.02
N ILE A 78 3.15 -18.73 14.98
CA ILE A 78 2.29 -18.83 16.16
C ILE A 78 1.92 -20.29 16.48
N LEU A 79 1.89 -21.20 15.50
CA LEU A 79 1.49 -22.59 15.76
C LEU A 79 2.64 -23.45 16.34
N ASP A 80 3.90 -23.09 16.08
CA ASP A 80 5.08 -23.81 16.62
C ASP A 80 5.31 -23.54 18.11
N VAL A 81 4.97 -22.35 18.61
CA VAL A 81 5.12 -21.98 20.03
C VAL A 81 4.17 -22.78 20.94
N PHE A 82 3.02 -23.21 20.44
CA PHE A 82 2.07 -24.03 21.22
C PHE A 82 2.35 -25.54 21.14
N SER A 83 3.21 -26.01 20.24
CA SER A 83 3.54 -27.43 20.09
C SER A 83 4.78 -27.87 20.89
N ALA A 84 5.54 -26.94 21.47
CA ALA A 84 6.76 -27.23 22.24
C ALA A 84 6.52 -27.69 23.69
N ASN A 85 5.28 -27.69 24.18
CA ASN A 85 4.95 -28.03 25.57
C ASN A 85 4.31 -29.41 25.76
N SER A 86 4.39 -30.32 24.78
CA SER A 86 3.86 -31.68 24.94
C SER A 86 4.68 -32.68 24.16
N LEU A 87 5.71 -33.25 24.81
CA LEU A 87 6.18 -34.65 24.75
C LEU A 87 7.64 -34.73 25.26
N PRO A 88 7.94 -35.54 26.28
CA PRO A 88 9.28 -36.07 26.46
C PRO A 88 9.47 -37.29 25.54
N ASP A 89 10.72 -37.54 25.15
CA ASP A 89 11.28 -38.78 24.57
C ASP A 89 11.61 -38.81 23.06
N ARG A 90 12.85 -38.35 22.80
CA ARG A 90 13.92 -39.00 22.01
C ARG A 90 13.59 -39.60 20.62
N ALA A 91 14.03 -38.89 19.59
CA ALA A 91 14.66 -39.51 18.42
C ALA A 91 15.85 -38.65 17.96
N GLN A 92 17.00 -39.31 17.77
CA GLN A 92 18.27 -38.70 17.36
C GLN A 92 18.20 -38.06 15.96
N PRO A 93 19.09 -37.10 15.63
CA PRO A 93 19.06 -36.41 14.36
C PRO A 93 19.50 -37.39 13.26
N VAL A 94 18.54 -37.82 12.43
CA VAL A 94 18.85 -38.36 11.11
C VAL A 94 19.42 -37.22 10.29
N SER A 95 20.73 -37.26 10.06
CA SER A 95 21.46 -36.37 9.17
C SER A 95 20.92 -36.54 7.74
N CYS A 96 20.11 -35.59 7.30
CA CYS A 96 19.66 -35.45 5.92
C CYS A 96 19.91 -34.02 5.45
N ASP A 97 21.10 -33.75 4.90
CA ASP A 97 21.44 -32.58 4.06
C ASP A 97 20.54 -31.34 4.25
N VAL A 98 20.56 -30.73 5.45
CA VAL A 98 19.69 -29.58 5.77
C VAL A 98 20.35 -28.25 5.38
N ASP A 99 21.68 -28.21 5.22
CA ASP A 99 22.40 -26.92 5.17
C ASP A 99 22.10 -26.06 3.92
N GLN A 100 21.71 -26.65 2.78
CA GLN A 100 21.41 -25.85 1.58
C GLN A 100 19.97 -25.32 1.51
N ARG A 101 18.99 -25.98 2.15
CA ARG A 101 17.56 -25.64 2.02
C ARG A 101 17.12 -24.49 2.91
N VAL A 102 17.87 -24.19 3.97
CA VAL A 102 17.56 -23.10 4.90
C VAL A 102 17.85 -21.74 4.27
N ASP A 103 18.92 -21.66 3.47
CA ASP A 103 19.33 -20.44 2.76
C ASP A 103 18.31 -20.05 1.67
N ASP A 104 17.87 -21.02 0.86
CA ASP A 104 16.84 -20.79 -0.18
C ASP A 104 15.49 -20.35 0.40
N ALA A 105 15.09 -20.93 1.54
CA ALA A 105 13.83 -20.60 2.19
C ALA A 105 13.85 -19.20 2.85
N GLN A 106 14.99 -18.81 3.42
CA GLN A 106 15.18 -17.50 4.03
C GLN A 106 15.20 -16.38 2.98
N ASP A 107 15.81 -16.61 1.82
CA ASP A 107 15.80 -15.67 0.70
C ASP A 107 14.37 -15.47 0.15
N VAL A 108 13.61 -16.55 -0.06
CA VAL A 108 12.21 -16.47 -0.50
C VAL A 108 11.33 -15.70 0.48
N ALA A 109 11.57 -15.82 1.80
CA ALA A 109 10.83 -15.07 2.81
C ALA A 109 11.14 -13.56 2.76
N SER A 110 12.43 -13.20 2.67
CA SER A 110 12.87 -11.80 2.53
C SER A 110 12.33 -11.15 1.25
N GLN A 111 12.38 -11.88 0.14
CA GLN A 111 11.78 -11.46 -1.13
C GLN A 111 10.27 -11.27 -0.98
N SER A 112 9.57 -12.20 -0.33
CA SER A 112 8.12 -12.11 -0.09
C SER A 112 7.76 -10.85 0.68
N GLN A 113 8.50 -10.52 1.75
CA GLN A 113 8.28 -9.30 2.55
C GLN A 113 8.56 -8.02 1.74
N THR A 114 9.61 -8.02 0.93
CA THR A 114 9.91 -6.91 0.01
C THR A 114 8.78 -6.69 -0.99
N GLN A 115 8.27 -7.76 -1.60
CA GLN A 115 7.15 -7.69 -2.54
C GLN A 115 5.84 -7.28 -1.85
N LEU A 116 5.61 -7.73 -0.62
CA LEU A 116 4.45 -7.36 0.19
C LEU A 116 4.42 -5.84 0.45
N SER A 117 5.57 -5.23 0.76
CA SER A 117 5.69 -3.77 0.88
C SER A 117 5.27 -3.05 -0.40
N LEU A 118 5.72 -3.54 -1.57
CA LEU A 118 5.36 -2.95 -2.87
C LEU A 118 3.87 -3.09 -3.17
N VAL A 119 3.27 -4.25 -2.89
CA VAL A 119 1.84 -4.50 -3.08
C VAL A 119 1.00 -3.56 -2.21
N TYR A 120 1.29 -3.48 -0.91
CA TYR A 120 0.58 -2.57 -0.01
C TYR A 120 0.73 -1.10 -0.41
N SER A 121 1.93 -0.71 -0.86
CA SER A 121 2.16 0.63 -1.39
C SER A 121 1.26 0.88 -2.62
N ASN A 122 1.14 -0.08 -3.54
CA ASN A 122 0.28 0.05 -4.73
C ASN A 122 -1.21 0.08 -4.39
N MET A 123 -1.64 -0.68 -3.39
CA MET A 123 -3.01 -0.59 -2.84
C MET A 123 -3.29 0.81 -2.30
N SER A 124 -2.34 1.43 -1.59
CA SER A 124 -2.47 2.81 -1.11
C SER A 124 -2.69 3.80 -2.27
N ALA A 125 -1.98 3.63 -3.39
CA ALA A 125 -2.22 4.44 -4.60
C ALA A 125 -3.62 4.25 -5.19
N CYS A 126 -4.16 3.02 -5.19
CA CYS A 126 -5.54 2.77 -5.60
C CYS A 126 -6.53 3.50 -4.67
N TYR A 127 -6.31 3.46 -3.35
CA TYR A 127 -7.18 4.13 -2.39
C TYR A 127 -7.11 5.66 -2.49
N LEU A 128 -5.93 6.23 -2.79
CA LEU A 128 -5.79 7.65 -3.12
C LEU A 128 -6.63 8.03 -4.35
N LYS A 129 -6.58 7.23 -5.43
CA LYS A 129 -7.42 7.45 -6.62
C LYS A 129 -8.92 7.36 -6.33
N GLN A 130 -9.33 6.59 -5.33
CA GLN A 130 -10.72 6.45 -4.90
C GLN A 130 -11.14 7.48 -3.83
N ASN A 131 -10.28 8.44 -3.47
CA ASN A 131 -10.49 9.40 -2.39
C ASN A 131 -10.75 8.75 -1.00
N LYS A 132 -10.28 7.52 -0.80
CA LYS A 132 -10.40 6.77 0.47
C LYS A 132 -9.13 6.97 1.32
N TYR A 133 -8.91 8.19 1.81
CA TYR A 133 -7.65 8.59 2.43
C TYR A 133 -7.29 7.77 3.68
N GLN A 134 -8.24 7.51 4.56
CA GLN A 134 -8.03 6.66 5.74
C GLN A 134 -7.53 5.24 5.39
N ARG A 135 -8.10 4.61 4.35
CA ARG A 135 -7.63 3.30 3.88
C ARG A 135 -6.26 3.39 3.22
N ALA A 136 -5.97 4.48 2.51
CA ALA A 136 -4.66 4.73 1.92
C ALA A 136 -3.56 4.87 2.98
N ILE A 137 -3.85 5.54 4.11
CA ILE A 137 -2.95 5.65 5.27
C ILE A 137 -2.69 4.27 5.86
N GLN A 138 -3.74 3.52 6.20
CA GLN A 138 -3.61 2.19 6.80
C GLN A 138 -2.83 1.21 5.92
N THR A 139 -3.05 1.24 4.61
CA THR A 139 -2.30 0.38 3.68
C THR A 139 -0.86 0.84 3.49
N ALA A 140 -0.59 2.14 3.49
CA ALA A 140 0.78 2.63 3.49
C ALA A 140 1.52 2.27 4.78
N ASP A 141 0.86 2.31 5.94
CA ASP A 141 1.44 1.86 7.21
C ASP A 141 1.84 0.38 7.16
N LYS A 142 0.99 -0.49 6.60
CA LYS A 142 1.35 -1.89 6.38
C LYS A 142 2.56 -2.04 5.45
N ALA A 143 2.65 -1.21 4.39
CA ALA A 143 3.81 -1.22 3.51
C ALA A 143 5.12 -0.85 4.25
N LEU A 144 5.04 0.10 5.18
CA LEU A 144 6.17 0.57 5.99
C LEU A 144 6.55 -0.41 7.10
N GLN A 145 5.60 -1.16 7.65
CA GLN A 145 5.88 -2.29 8.55
C GLN A 145 6.69 -3.38 7.83
N CYS A 146 6.43 -3.61 6.55
CA CYS A 146 7.21 -4.56 5.74
C CYS A 146 8.58 -4.00 5.35
N ASN A 147 8.65 -2.74 4.91
CA ASN A 147 9.89 -2.05 4.58
C ASN A 147 9.78 -0.56 4.93
N ALA A 148 10.46 -0.16 5.99
CA ALA A 148 10.44 1.20 6.52
C ALA A 148 11.06 2.24 5.58
N HIS A 149 11.93 1.82 4.65
CA HIS A 149 12.64 2.71 3.71
C HIS A 149 11.95 2.85 2.36
N ASN A 150 10.72 2.35 2.23
CA ASN A 150 9.96 2.46 0.99
C ASN A 150 9.50 3.90 0.74
N VAL A 151 10.31 4.66 -0.01
CA VAL A 151 10.07 6.07 -0.38
C VAL A 151 8.68 6.29 -0.99
N LYS A 152 8.19 5.37 -1.83
CA LYS A 152 6.86 5.48 -2.44
C LYS A 152 5.74 5.32 -1.42
N ALA A 153 5.90 4.43 -0.44
CA ALA A 153 4.92 4.27 0.64
C ALA A 153 4.88 5.50 1.56
N ILE A 154 6.05 6.05 1.90
CA ILE A 154 6.17 7.31 2.68
C ILE A 154 5.44 8.45 1.96
N PHE A 155 5.76 8.65 0.68
CA PHE A 155 5.12 9.68 -0.14
C PHE A 155 3.59 9.52 -0.18
N ARG A 156 3.11 8.29 -0.43
CA ARG A 156 1.66 8.00 -0.51
C ARG A 156 0.95 8.23 0.83
N LYS A 157 1.56 7.86 1.96
CA LYS A 157 1.02 8.15 3.30
C LYS A 157 0.94 9.64 3.57
N ALA A 158 2.01 10.38 3.29
CA ALA A 158 2.06 11.82 3.49
C ALA A 158 1.02 12.55 2.63
N ASN A 159 0.90 12.15 1.36
CA ASN A 159 -0.12 12.68 0.46
C ASN A 159 -1.54 12.39 0.97
N ALA A 160 -1.80 11.17 1.47
CA ALA A 160 -3.09 10.81 2.07
C ALA A 160 -3.40 11.64 3.32
N LEU A 161 -2.43 11.84 4.23
CA LEU A 161 -2.60 12.68 5.43
C LEU A 161 -2.89 14.14 5.07
N ARG A 162 -2.20 14.68 4.05
CA ARG A 162 -2.45 16.04 3.55
C ARG A 162 -3.87 16.18 2.99
N LEU A 163 -4.32 15.23 2.19
CA LEU A 163 -5.67 15.23 1.61
C LEU A 163 -6.77 15.00 2.66
N ASP A 164 -6.47 14.27 3.73
CA ASP A 164 -7.36 14.07 4.89
C ASP A 164 -7.34 15.26 5.87
N ASN A 165 -6.67 16.38 5.52
CA ASN A 165 -6.52 17.59 6.34
C ASN A 165 -5.78 17.39 7.67
N GLN A 166 -5.02 16.31 7.81
CA GLN A 166 -4.16 16.01 8.97
C GLN A 166 -2.76 16.61 8.78
N LEU A 167 -2.69 17.93 8.60
CA LEU A 167 -1.47 18.62 8.14
C LEU A 167 -0.28 18.48 9.11
N TYR A 168 -0.49 18.68 10.42
CA TYR A 168 0.59 18.56 11.41
C TYR A 168 1.14 17.13 11.50
N SER A 169 0.26 16.13 11.45
CA SER A 169 0.66 14.72 11.40
C SER A 169 1.49 14.42 10.14
N ALA A 170 1.11 15.00 8.99
CA ALA A 170 1.85 14.85 7.74
C ALA A 170 3.24 15.49 7.80
N GLU A 171 3.36 16.71 8.35
CA GLU A 171 4.62 17.43 8.51
C GLU A 171 5.61 16.65 9.39
N ARG A 172 5.15 16.23 10.57
CA ARG A 172 5.96 15.45 11.51
C ARG A 172 6.42 14.15 10.86
N PHE A 173 5.50 13.40 10.26
CA PHE A 173 5.79 12.13 9.62
C PHE A 173 6.81 12.28 8.47
N LEU A 174 6.65 13.28 7.60
CA LEU A 174 7.59 13.54 6.51
C LEU A 174 8.98 13.93 7.03
N SER A 175 9.04 14.80 8.05
CA SER A 175 10.30 15.25 8.64
C SER A 175 11.08 14.08 9.24
N GLU A 176 10.43 13.24 10.04
CA GLU A 176 11.02 12.03 10.63
C GLU A 176 11.45 11.03 9.53
N SER A 177 10.61 10.83 8.51
CA SER A 177 10.91 9.89 7.41
C SER A 177 12.08 10.34 6.55
N ILE A 178 12.21 11.64 6.27
CA ILE A 178 13.35 12.18 5.50
C ILE A 178 14.66 12.02 6.29
N LEU A 179 14.64 12.28 7.59
CA LEU A 179 15.81 12.09 8.45
C LEU A 179 16.27 10.62 8.47
N THR A 180 15.33 9.68 8.62
CA THR A 180 15.66 8.25 8.61
C THR A 180 16.20 7.79 7.25
N LEU A 181 15.64 8.24 6.13
CA LEU A 181 16.15 7.89 4.80
C LEU A 181 17.55 8.47 4.53
N ARG A 182 17.83 9.70 4.99
CA ARG A 182 19.16 10.31 4.89
C ARG A 182 20.19 9.52 5.71
N ALA A 183 19.83 9.09 6.92
CA ALA A 183 20.71 8.26 7.76
C ALA A 183 21.05 6.92 7.10
N ASN A 184 20.16 6.40 6.24
CA ASN A 184 20.38 5.16 5.47
C ASN A 184 21.06 5.37 4.11
N ASN A 185 21.68 6.53 3.87
CA ASN A 185 22.35 6.87 2.60
C ASN A 185 21.45 6.75 1.35
N THR A 186 20.14 7.04 1.51
CA THR A 186 19.22 7.04 0.36
C THR A 186 19.57 8.19 -0.60
N ASP A 187 19.56 7.92 -1.90
CA ASP A 187 19.86 8.92 -2.94
C ASP A 187 19.06 10.21 -2.76
N ALA A 188 19.75 11.35 -2.75
CA ALA A 188 19.13 12.66 -2.58
C ALA A 188 18.05 12.95 -3.65
N GLN A 189 18.21 12.42 -4.86
CA GLN A 189 17.25 12.57 -5.95
C GLN A 189 15.92 11.86 -5.66
N LEU A 190 15.95 10.71 -4.96
CA LEU A 190 14.75 10.01 -4.54
C LEU A 190 14.00 10.75 -3.41
N LEU A 191 14.70 11.60 -2.65
CA LEU A 191 14.10 12.42 -1.58
C LEU A 191 13.45 13.71 -2.09
N HIS A 192 13.75 14.15 -3.32
CA HIS A 192 13.20 15.39 -3.87
C HIS A 192 11.66 15.46 -3.84
N PRO A 193 10.90 14.40 -4.23
CA PRO A 193 9.44 14.42 -4.11
C PRO A 193 8.94 14.53 -2.67
N LEU A 194 9.68 13.98 -1.70
CA LEU A 194 9.31 14.07 -0.27
C LEU A 194 9.50 15.50 0.25
N HIS A 195 10.61 16.16 -0.11
CA HIS A 195 10.82 17.57 0.24
C HIS A 195 9.76 18.47 -0.40
N ALA A 196 9.39 18.21 -1.66
CA ALA A 196 8.35 18.97 -2.35
C ALA A 196 6.98 18.84 -1.64
N GLU A 197 6.61 17.64 -1.20
CA GLU A 197 5.40 17.44 -0.40
C GLU A 197 5.51 18.07 0.99
N LEU A 198 6.66 18.01 1.66
CA LEU A 198 6.86 18.67 2.96
C LEU A 198 6.63 20.18 2.85
N ASN A 199 7.22 20.81 1.82
CA ASN A 199 7.01 22.24 1.54
C ASN A 199 5.54 22.54 1.23
N ALA A 200 4.84 21.64 0.52
CA ALA A 200 3.41 21.80 0.24
C ALA A 200 2.56 21.72 1.52
N VAL A 201 2.88 20.80 2.44
CA VAL A 201 2.22 20.68 3.75
C VAL A 201 2.46 21.95 4.59
N GLN A 202 3.70 22.44 4.65
CA GLN A 202 4.04 23.63 5.42
C GLN A 202 3.33 24.88 4.90
N ARG A 203 3.22 25.05 3.58
CA ARG A 203 2.40 26.12 2.99
C ARG A 203 0.93 26.00 3.40
N ALA A 204 0.35 24.80 3.33
CA ALA A 204 -1.04 24.59 3.73
C ALA A 204 -1.28 24.90 5.22
N ILE A 205 -0.30 24.59 6.10
CA ILE A 205 -0.34 24.97 7.51
C ILE A 205 -0.31 26.50 7.64
N ALA A 206 0.65 27.17 6.99
CA ALA A 206 0.78 28.62 7.02
C ALA A 206 -0.49 29.34 6.53
N ASP A 207 -1.09 28.86 5.43
CA ASP A 207 -2.34 29.40 4.89
C ASP A 207 -3.50 29.25 5.90
N LYS A 208 -3.59 28.08 6.56
CA LYS A 208 -4.60 27.83 7.61
C LYS A 208 -4.43 28.78 8.80
N HIS A 209 -3.18 29.02 9.23
CA HIS A 209 -2.89 29.99 10.30
C HIS A 209 -3.20 31.43 9.88
N ALA A 210 -2.86 31.82 8.64
CA ALA A 210 -3.14 33.15 8.10
C ALA A 210 -4.65 33.41 8.04
N LEU A 211 -5.43 32.44 7.56
CA LEU A 211 -6.89 32.51 7.54
C LEU A 211 -7.47 32.63 8.96
N ALA A 212 -6.96 31.87 9.92
CA ALA A 212 -7.39 31.95 11.31
C ALA A 212 -7.09 33.33 11.92
N SER A 213 -5.87 33.85 11.72
CA SER A 213 -5.47 35.18 12.21
C SER A 213 -6.30 36.29 11.58
N ASN A 214 -6.57 36.23 10.27
CA ASN A 214 -7.39 37.24 9.59
C ASN A 214 -8.85 37.21 10.06
N LYS A 215 -9.42 36.02 10.30
CA LYS A 215 -10.75 35.87 10.92
C LYS A 215 -10.78 36.48 12.32
N TRP A 216 -9.76 36.21 13.12
CA TRP A 216 -9.65 36.75 14.48
C TRP A 216 -9.52 38.28 14.48
N LYS A 217 -8.68 38.85 13.62
CA LYS A 217 -8.54 40.31 13.44
C LYS A 217 -9.87 40.96 13.03
N GLY A 218 -10.58 40.36 12.06
CA GLY A 218 -11.89 40.85 11.63
C GLY A 218 -12.95 40.75 12.72
N PHE A 219 -12.92 39.70 13.55
CA PHE A 219 -13.79 39.54 14.70
C PHE A 219 -13.53 40.63 15.75
N LEU A 220 -12.27 40.86 16.13
CA LEU A 220 -11.89 41.91 17.08
C LEU A 220 -12.23 43.32 16.59
N ASN A 221 -12.05 43.61 15.31
CA ASN A 221 -12.42 44.92 14.74
C ASN A 221 -13.92 45.20 14.81
N LYS A 222 -14.77 44.16 14.82
CA LYS A 222 -16.24 44.30 14.96
C LYS A 222 -16.68 44.40 16.42
N HIS A 223 -15.87 43.91 17.35
CA HIS A 223 -16.17 43.89 18.77
C HIS A 223 -15.02 44.49 19.61
N PRO A 224 -14.77 45.81 19.50
CA PRO A 224 -13.68 46.45 20.24
C PRO A 224 -13.89 46.43 21.77
N SER A 225 -15.13 46.26 22.24
CA SER A 225 -15.46 46.17 23.67
C SER A 225 -14.89 44.93 24.37
N VAL A 226 -14.62 43.85 23.63
CA VAL A 226 -14.03 42.60 24.17
C VAL A 226 -12.63 42.83 24.76
N LEU A 227 -11.93 43.88 24.33
CA LEU A 227 -10.61 44.24 24.85
C LEU A 227 -10.66 45.12 26.11
N HIS A 228 -11.81 45.72 26.44
CA HIS A 228 -11.94 46.73 27.50
C HIS A 228 -12.66 46.26 28.78
N GLU A 229 -13.22 45.04 28.82
CA GLU A 229 -14.08 44.58 29.92
C GLU A 229 -13.35 43.99 31.16
N SER A 230 -12.01 44.05 31.27
CA SER A 230 -11.28 43.34 32.35
C SER A 230 -10.94 44.13 33.62
N HIS A 231 -11.55 45.30 33.90
CA HIS A 231 -11.11 46.13 35.05
C HIS A 231 -12.18 46.69 36.00
N SER A 232 -13.44 46.24 35.99
CA SER A 232 -14.47 46.82 36.90
C SER A 232 -15.26 45.83 37.78
N ALA A 233 -14.79 44.59 38.00
CA ALA A 233 -15.51 43.59 38.79
C ALA A 233 -14.76 43.09 40.05
N SER A 234 -14.00 43.95 40.72
CA SER A 234 -13.50 43.68 42.09
C SER A 234 -13.43 44.98 42.88
N SER A 235 -14.59 45.49 43.29
CA SER A 235 -14.71 46.42 44.41
C SER A 235 -16.19 46.57 44.81
N MET A 236 -16.77 45.56 45.44
CA MET A 236 -17.87 45.68 46.41
C MET A 236 -17.82 44.51 47.38
#